data_AF-A0A972J393-F1
#
_entry.id   AF-A0A972J393-F1
#
_cell.length_a   1.000
_cell.length_b   1.000
_cell.length_c   1.000
_cell.angle_alpha   90.00
_cell.angle_beta   90.00
_cell.angle_gamma   90.00
#
_symmetry.space_group_name_H-M   'P 1'
#
loop_
_entity.id
_entity.type
_entity.pdbx_description
1 polymer ?
#
loop_
_entity_poly.entity_id
_entity_poly.type
_entity_poly.pdbx_seq_one_letter_code
_entity_poly.pdbx_strand_id
1 'polypeptide(L)'
;MVNPSTSLIHPTAPPTLQPLNQSDLLLIERVREELVQRGINPPSWREADSEKRRRFYDEVRSILIDQGENRSVVNRNSQIITDALSGVGLLDQLLRDPYVEEIFVRNGEVAVEYDGSFYHLGKLADDSY
;
A
#
# COMPACT_ATOMS: atom_id res chain seq x y z
N MET A 1 10.26 20.25 40.13
CA MET A 1 10.61 21.20 39.06
C MET A 1 11.87 20.64 38.40
N VAL A 2 11.96 20.22 37.15
CA VAL A 2 11.11 20.17 35.96
C VAL A 2 11.53 18.88 35.22
N ASN A 3 10.62 17.99 34.83
CA ASN A 3 10.96 16.93 33.88
C ASN A 3 10.77 17.50 32.47
N PRO A 4 11.72 17.27 31.54
CA PRO A 4 11.58 17.74 30.19
C PRO A 4 10.43 16.97 29.54
N SER A 5 9.32 17.66 29.28
CA SER A 5 8.32 17.19 28.35
C SER A 5 9.02 17.04 27.01
N THR A 6 9.49 15.84 26.71
CA THR A 6 9.76 15.41 25.35
C THR A 6 8.45 15.61 24.61
N SER A 7 8.30 16.74 23.94
CA SER A 7 7.25 16.93 22.95
C SER A 7 7.43 15.79 21.97
N LEU A 8 6.63 14.74 22.13
CA LEU A 8 6.39 13.77 21.08
C LEU A 8 6.04 14.64 19.89
N ILE A 9 6.90 14.62 18.87
CA ILE A 9 6.70 15.37 17.65
C ILE A 9 5.52 14.68 16.99
N HIS A 10 4.31 15.08 17.38
CA HIS A 10 3.08 14.60 16.79
C HIS A 10 3.13 15.03 15.33
N PRO A 11 3.07 14.08 14.37
CA PRO A 11 2.90 14.45 12.98
C PRO A 11 1.62 15.27 12.90
N THR A 12 1.68 16.52 12.44
CA THR A 12 0.51 17.41 12.38
C THR A 12 -0.33 17.16 11.12
N ALA A 13 0.01 16.12 10.35
CA ALA A 13 -0.60 15.76 9.10
C ALA A 13 -0.37 14.26 8.82
N PRO A 14 -1.31 13.59 8.13
CA PRO A 14 -1.13 12.22 7.69
C PRO A 14 0.00 12.10 6.65
N PRO A 15 0.59 10.90 6.49
CA PRO A 15 1.60 10.64 5.46
C PRO A 15 1.07 10.92 4.05
N THR A 16 1.91 11.50 3.20
CA THR A 16 1.58 11.77 1.79
C THR A 16 1.61 10.48 0.99
N LEU A 17 0.48 10.15 0.37
CA LEU A 17 0.33 8.99 -0.51
C LEU A 17 0.64 9.36 -1.97
N GLN A 18 1.43 8.54 -2.67
CA GLN A 18 1.71 8.71 -4.10
C GLN A 18 0.71 7.89 -4.92
N PRO A 19 -0.14 8.50 -5.75
CA PRO A 19 -1.13 7.77 -6.55
C PRO A 19 -0.45 6.75 -7.46
N LEU A 20 -1.14 5.61 -7.68
CA LEU A 20 -0.70 4.63 -8.67
C LEU A 20 -0.85 5.23 -10.06
N ASN A 21 0.19 5.12 -10.90
CA ASN A 21 0.10 5.57 -12.29
C ASN A 21 -0.46 4.45 -13.19
N GLN A 22 -0.80 4.78 -14.44
CA GLN A 22 -1.37 3.81 -15.39
C GLN A 22 -0.47 2.60 -15.65
N SER A 23 0.86 2.79 -15.65
CA SER A 23 1.82 1.70 -15.85
C SER A 23 1.83 0.75 -14.66
N ASP A 24 1.71 1.28 -13.44
CA ASP A 24 1.61 0.48 -12.21
C ASP A 24 0.32 -0.36 -12.23
N LEU A 25 -0.80 0.22 -12.69
CA LEU A 25 -2.08 -0.49 -12.81
C LEU A 25 -2.00 -1.66 -13.79
N LEU A 26 -1.41 -1.45 -14.98
CA LEU A 26 -1.22 -2.52 -15.97
C LEU A 26 -0.30 -3.64 -15.45
N LEU A 27 0.73 -3.29 -14.69
CA LEU A 27 1.61 -4.24 -14.02
C LEU A 27 0.85 -5.05 -12.96
N ILE A 28 0.02 -4.40 -12.15
CA ILE A 28 -0.82 -5.05 -11.14
C ILE A 28 -1.78 -6.05 -11.79
N GLU A 29 -2.46 -5.68 -12.88
CA GLU A 29 -3.36 -6.59 -13.61
C GLU A 29 -2.61 -7.80 -14.16
N ARG A 30 -1.49 -7.58 -14.84
CA ARG A 30 -0.69 -8.66 -15.43
C ARG A 30 -0.14 -9.63 -14.37
N VAL A 31 0.32 -9.12 -13.23
CA VAL A 31 0.79 -9.97 -12.13
C VAL A 31 -0.39 -10.69 -11.46
N ARG A 32 -1.54 -10.02 -11.31
CA ARG A 32 -2.75 -10.64 -10.77
C ARG A 32 -3.18 -11.85 -11.60
N GLU A 33 -3.23 -11.71 -12.92
CA GLU A 33 -3.58 -12.82 -13.81
C GLU A 33 -2.64 -14.01 -13.64
N GLU A 34 -1.33 -13.76 -13.56
CA GLU A 34 -0.34 -14.80 -13.35
C GLU A 34 -0.49 -15.47 -11.98
N LEU A 35 -0.73 -14.70 -10.91
CA LEU A 35 -0.99 -15.24 -9.57
C LEU A 35 -2.24 -16.12 -9.54
N VAL A 36 -3.31 -15.71 -10.23
CA VAL A 36 -4.54 -16.51 -10.38
C VAL A 36 -4.25 -17.81 -11.13
N GLN A 37 -3.48 -17.77 -12.21
CA GLN A 37 -3.07 -18.98 -12.95
C GLN A 37 -2.23 -19.94 -12.09
N ARG A 38 -1.38 -19.40 -11.21
CA ARG A 38 -0.56 -20.18 -10.25
C ARG A 38 -1.34 -20.60 -9.00
N GLY A 39 -2.58 -20.15 -8.82
CA GLY A 39 -3.40 -20.43 -7.62
C GLY A 39 -2.87 -19.79 -6.34
N ILE A 40 -2.09 -18.72 -6.45
CA ILE A 40 -1.50 -17.99 -5.33
C ILE A 40 -2.45 -16.87 -4.93
N ASN A 41 -2.97 -16.93 -3.71
CA ASN A 41 -3.85 -15.89 -3.18
C ASN A 41 -3.04 -14.81 -2.44
N PRO A 42 -3.39 -13.53 -2.62
CA PRO A 42 -2.78 -12.48 -1.82
C PRO A 42 -3.09 -12.68 -0.33
N PRO A 43 -2.14 -12.39 0.57
CA PRO A 43 -2.40 -12.40 2.00
C PRO A 43 -3.42 -11.33 2.36
N SER A 44 -4.14 -11.54 3.47
CA SER A 44 -5.04 -10.51 4.01
C SER A 44 -4.25 -9.27 4.42
N TRP A 45 -4.86 -8.09 4.32
CA TRP A 45 -4.24 -6.86 4.81
C TRP A 45 -3.93 -6.88 6.31
N ARG A 46 -4.68 -7.69 7.08
CA ARG A 46 -4.45 -7.92 8.52
C ARG A 46 -3.48 -9.06 8.80
N GLU A 47 -2.83 -9.62 7.77
CA GLU A 47 -1.90 -10.72 7.94
C GLU A 47 -0.69 -10.25 8.75
N ALA A 48 -0.64 -10.72 10.00
CA ALA A 48 0.42 -10.40 10.95
C ALA A 48 1.67 -11.25 10.73
N ASP A 49 1.54 -12.37 10.00
CA ASP A 49 2.66 -13.26 9.70
C ASP A 49 3.59 -12.65 8.64
N SER A 50 4.75 -12.18 9.11
CA SER A 50 5.79 -11.62 8.26
C SER A 50 6.34 -12.61 7.23
N GLU A 51 6.33 -13.92 7.52
CA GLU A 51 6.81 -14.91 6.56
C GLU A 51 5.86 -15.05 5.37
N LYS A 52 4.55 -15.08 5.60
CA LYS A 52 3.57 -15.18 4.52
C LYS A 52 3.62 -13.97 3.58
N ARG A 53 3.72 -12.76 4.13
CA ARG A 53 3.88 -11.56 3.31
C ARG A 53 5.17 -11.61 2.49
N ARG A 54 6.27 -12.09 3.10
CA ARG A 54 7.55 -12.22 2.41
C ARG A 54 7.49 -13.25 1.28
N ARG A 55 6.87 -14.41 1.51
CA ARG A 55 6.65 -15.42 0.47
C ARG A 55 5.84 -14.84 -0.69
N PHE A 56 4.75 -14.13 -0.40
CA PHE A 56 3.95 -13.49 -1.45
C PHE A 56 4.75 -12.43 -2.24
N TYR A 57 5.55 -11.61 -1.56
CA TYR A 57 6.46 -10.68 -2.22
C TYR A 57 7.47 -11.39 -3.12
N ASP A 58 8.06 -12.49 -2.66
CA ASP A 58 9.04 -13.26 -3.43
C ASP A 58 8.40 -13.88 -4.69
N GLU A 59 7.14 -14.33 -4.61
CA GLU A 59 6.35 -14.81 -5.76
C GLU A 59 6.09 -13.69 -6.78
N VAL A 60 5.58 -12.54 -6.32
CA VAL A 60 5.38 -11.35 -7.17
C VAL A 60 6.68 -10.94 -7.86
N ARG A 61 7.78 -10.92 -7.11
CA ARG A 61 9.10 -10.60 -7.63
C ARG A 61 9.57 -11.61 -8.68
N SER A 62 9.33 -12.90 -8.45
CA SER A 62 9.64 -13.94 -9.44
C SER A 62 8.88 -13.73 -10.73
N ILE A 63 7.57 -13.46 -10.65
CA ILE A 63 6.71 -13.19 -11.81
C ILE A 63 7.25 -12.01 -12.62
N LEU A 64 7.61 -10.91 -11.97
CA LEU A 64 8.14 -9.74 -12.66
C LEU A 64 9.47 -10.04 -13.36
N ILE A 65 10.36 -10.81 -12.72
CA ILE A 65 11.62 -11.26 -13.32
C ILE A 65 11.34 -12.13 -14.56
N ASP A 66 10.41 -13.08 -14.46
CA ASP A 66 10.02 -13.97 -15.56
C ASP A 66 9.43 -13.18 -16.74
N GLN A 67 8.74 -12.08 -16.44
CA GLN A 67 8.14 -11.18 -17.44
C GLN A 67 9.15 -10.20 -18.07
N GLY A 68 10.42 -10.24 -17.67
CA GLY A 68 11.49 -9.43 -18.24
C GLY A 68 11.63 -8.02 -17.64
N GLU A 69 11.07 -7.78 -16.45
CA GLU A 69 11.20 -6.48 -15.78
C GLU A 69 12.66 -6.15 -15.46
N ASN A 70 12.97 -4.85 -15.51
CA ASN A 70 14.31 -4.37 -15.24
C ASN A 70 14.66 -4.56 -13.75
N ARG A 71 15.77 -5.27 -13.50
CA ARG A 71 16.29 -5.56 -12.14
C ARG A 71 16.49 -4.33 -11.26
N SER A 72 16.70 -3.16 -11.85
CA SER A 72 16.85 -1.90 -11.10
C SER A 72 15.53 -1.40 -10.50
N VAL A 73 14.38 -1.73 -11.10
CA VAL A 73 13.06 -1.28 -10.64
C VAL A 73 12.19 -2.43 -10.11
N VAL A 74 12.56 -3.68 -10.38
CA VAL A 74 11.78 -4.87 -10.03
C VAL A 74 11.44 -4.92 -8.54
N ASN A 75 12.37 -4.57 -7.65
CA ASN A 75 12.11 -4.59 -6.21
C ASN A 75 11.06 -3.54 -5.80
N ARG A 76 11.14 -2.34 -6.39
CA ARG A 76 10.14 -1.27 -6.15
C ARG A 76 8.77 -1.69 -6.68
N ASN A 77 8.71 -2.21 -7.90
CA ASN A 77 7.46 -2.66 -8.51
C ASN A 77 6.88 -3.84 -7.74
N SER A 78 7.71 -4.79 -7.29
CA SER A 78 7.28 -5.92 -6.46
C SER A 78 6.62 -5.44 -5.18
N GLN A 79 7.20 -4.43 -4.51
CA GLN A 79 6.64 -3.87 -3.29
C GLN A 79 5.28 -3.22 -3.55
N ILE A 80 5.19 -2.34 -4.56
CA ILE A 80 3.94 -1.65 -4.93
C ILE A 80 2.83 -2.67 -5.24
N ILE A 81 3.13 -3.69 -6.05
CA ILE A 81 2.15 -4.70 -6.46
C ILE A 81 1.74 -5.59 -5.28
N THR A 82 2.72 -6.02 -4.46
CA THR A 82 2.46 -6.82 -3.25
C THR A 82 1.50 -6.07 -2.32
N ASP A 83 1.77 -4.79 -2.07
CA ASP A 83 0.95 -3.96 -1.20
C ASP A 83 -0.45 -3.79 -1.83
N ALA A 84 -0.53 -3.42 -3.10
CA ALA A 84 -1.80 -3.21 -3.81
C ALA A 84 -2.69 -4.46 -3.82
N LEU A 85 -2.11 -5.64 -4.07
CA LEU A 85 -2.85 -6.91 -4.13
C LEU A 85 -3.24 -7.44 -2.74
N SER A 86 -2.47 -7.13 -1.71
CA SER A 86 -2.80 -7.52 -0.32
C SER A 86 -3.89 -6.63 0.30
N GLY A 87 -4.43 -5.66 -0.46
CA GLY A 87 -5.45 -4.72 0.01
C GLY A 87 -4.92 -3.66 0.99
N VAL A 88 -3.60 -3.57 1.13
CA VAL A 88 -2.93 -2.60 2.00
C VAL A 88 -2.47 -1.40 1.17
N GLY A 89 -1.86 -1.65 0.02
CA GLY A 89 -1.61 -0.71 -1.07
C GLY A 89 -1.21 0.68 -0.62
N LEU A 90 -1.83 1.67 -1.25
CA LEU A 90 -1.69 3.08 -0.88
C LEU A 90 -2.10 3.37 0.55
N LEU A 91 -3.05 2.63 1.11
CA LEU A 91 -3.59 2.88 2.44
C LEU A 91 -2.72 2.30 3.57
N ASP A 92 -1.67 1.53 3.27
CA ASP A 92 -0.81 0.87 4.26
C ASP A 92 -0.17 1.87 5.21
N GLN A 93 0.29 3.00 4.67
CA GLN A 93 0.90 4.04 5.49
C GLN A 93 -0.10 4.67 6.46
N LEU A 94 -1.38 4.76 6.06
CA LEU A 94 -2.45 5.25 6.93
C LEU A 94 -2.88 4.19 7.94
N LEU A 95 -3.03 2.94 7.52
CA LEU A 95 -3.45 1.82 8.37
C LEU A 95 -2.43 1.47 9.46
N ARG A 96 -1.14 1.76 9.24
CA ARG A 96 -0.06 1.56 10.22
C ARG A 96 0.08 2.73 11.19
N ASP A 97 -0.50 3.88 10.87
CA ASP A 97 -0.39 5.06 11.71
C ASP A 97 -1.41 4.98 12.85
N PRO A 98 -0.96 4.93 14.12
CA PRO A 98 -1.86 4.78 15.28
C PRO A 98 -2.75 6.01 15.51
N TYR A 99 -2.49 7.13 14.83
CA TYR A 99 -3.28 8.37 14.94
C TYR A 99 -4.33 8.51 13.84
N VAL A 100 -4.34 7.61 12.85
CA VAL A 100 -5.42 7.53 11.86
C VAL A 100 -6.62 6.84 12.50
N GLU A 101 -7.71 7.58 12.60
CA GLU A 101 -8.95 7.10 13.25
C GLU A 101 -9.84 6.40 12.22
N GLU A 102 -10.10 7.06 11.08
CA GLU A 102 -10.96 6.55 10.02
C GLU A 102 -10.42 6.92 8.63
N ILE A 103 -10.58 6.00 7.66
CA ILE A 103 -10.21 6.20 6.26
C ILE A 103 -11.47 6.12 5.41
N PHE A 104 -11.77 7.20 4.70
CA PHE A 104 -12.90 7.30 3.79
C PHE A 104 -12.42 7.17 2.35
N VAL A 105 -13.00 6.23 1.60
CA VAL A 105 -12.70 6.03 0.17
C VAL A 105 -14.00 6.17 -0.63
N ARG A 106 -14.03 7.10 -1.59
CA ARG A 106 -15.20 7.32 -2.45
C ARG A 106 -14.77 7.72 -3.86
N ASN A 107 -15.13 6.91 -4.87
CA ASN A 107 -14.83 7.19 -6.28
C ASN A 107 -13.33 7.47 -6.54
N GLY A 108 -12.45 6.76 -5.83
CA GLY A 108 -11.00 6.97 -5.89
C GLY A 108 -10.46 8.14 -5.06
N GLU A 109 -11.31 9.00 -4.52
CA GLU A 109 -10.92 10.02 -3.54
C GLU A 109 -10.74 9.40 -2.16
N VAL A 110 -9.65 9.77 -1.50
CA VAL A 110 -9.33 9.29 -0.15
C VAL A 110 -9.25 10.47 0.81
N ALA A 111 -9.93 10.33 1.94
CA ALA A 111 -9.82 11.23 3.08
C ALA A 111 -9.54 10.42 4.34
N VAL A 112 -8.87 11.04 5.31
CA VAL A 112 -8.46 10.44 6.57
C VAL A 112 -8.84 11.38 7.70
N GLU A 113 -9.41 10.82 8.76
CA GLU A 113 -9.54 11.50 10.05
C GLU A 113 -8.28 11.22 10.88
N TYR A 114 -7.60 12.29 11.29
CA TYR A 114 -6.35 12.27 12.00
C TYR A 114 -6.39 13.28 13.14
N ASP A 115 -6.29 12.81 14.38
CA ASP A 115 -6.35 13.63 15.60
C ASP A 115 -7.58 14.58 15.63
N GLY A 116 -8.77 14.02 15.33
CA GLY A 116 -10.03 14.76 15.24
C GLY A 116 -10.14 15.78 14.10
N SER A 117 -9.18 15.78 13.15
CA SER A 117 -9.17 16.66 11.98
C SER A 117 -9.25 15.85 10.67
N PHE A 118 -10.04 16.33 9.71
CA PHE A 118 -10.19 15.68 8.41
C PHE A 118 -9.14 16.18 7.41
N TYR A 119 -8.46 15.25 6.76
CA TYR A 119 -7.46 15.51 5.72
C TYR A 119 -7.87 14.82 4.42
N HIS A 120 -8.04 15.61 3.35
CA HIS A 120 -8.28 15.09 2.01
C HIS A 120 -6.95 14.80 1.33
N LEU A 121 -6.68 13.52 1.03
CA LEU A 121 -5.47 13.09 0.30
C LEU A 121 -5.66 13.15 -1.22
N GLY A 122 -6.89 13.41 -1.67
CA GLY A 122 -7.22 13.54 -3.09
C GLY A 122 -7.42 12.18 -3.77
N LYS A 123 -7.35 12.17 -5.10
CA LYS A 123 -7.60 10.98 -5.91
C LYS A 123 -6.36 10.09 -5.95
N LEU A 124 -6.46 8.93 -5.32
CA LEU A 124 -5.33 7.99 -5.16
C LEU A 124 -5.34 6.84 -6.17
N ALA A 125 -6.51 6.51 -6.71
CA ALA A 125 -6.69 5.57 -7.82
C ALA A 125 -7.97 5.93 -8.58
N ASP A 126 -8.11 5.50 -9.83
CA ASP A 126 -9.38 5.57 -10.54
C ASP A 126 -10.28 4.39 -10.11
N ASP A 127 -11.58 4.65 -9.89
CA ASP A 127 -12.58 3.66 -9.44
C ASP A 127 -13.05 2.73 -10.58
N SER A 128 -12.17 2.40 -11.50
CA SER A 128 -12.50 1.53 -12.64
C SER A 128 -12.05 0.11 -12.33
N TYR A 129 -13.01 -0.76 -12.04
CA TYR A 129 -12.84 -2.18 -11.75
C TYR A 129 -13.07 -3.04 -12.99
#